data_AF-A0A4Q1BN33-F1
#
_entry.id   AF-A0A4Q1BN33-F1
#
_cell.length_a   1.000
_cell.length_b   1.000
_cell.length_c   1.000
_cell.angle_alpha   90.00
_cell.angle_beta   90.00
_cell.angle_gamma   90.00
#
_symmetry.space_group_name_H-M   'P 1'
#
loop_
_entity.id
_entity.type
_entity.pdbx_description
1 polymer ?
#
loop_
_entity_poly.entity_id
_entity_poly.type
_entity_poly.pdbx_seq_one_letter_code
_entity_poly.pdbx_strand_id
1 'polypeptide(L)'
;MSRIQTPSPGVACLVSRSPSGVYLVLQEIAHFTVLNNAAGGGFKNCTYKFPVTTPKDLLTVSQVITTVGEAAFIGASGNLTDPAARQAGASILSNEARQNSKLREESGLDFFNAVNFDTALTASQAYSLAHPFLSSCPSTNPAINFTLIPPLSAAFTSGSPPHKAGDEITLTWDASQFYLGNNVHVQFLSDIYSIPMALNRTDISGGTNGMAKGTTRLPQGINGTAFIVATNFDGKGPIPDANNFGIGYVVVA
;
A
#
# COMPACT_ATOMS: atom_id res chain seq x y z
N MET A 1 -20.80 1.62 11.63
CA MET A 1 -20.96 2.54 10.48
C MET A 1 -19.68 3.33 10.34
N SER A 2 -18.80 2.97 9.41
CA SER A 2 -17.64 3.79 9.08
C SER A 2 -18.15 5.14 8.58
N ARG A 3 -18.02 6.20 9.39
CA ARG A 3 -18.05 7.56 8.83
C ARG A 3 -16.72 7.75 8.14
N ILE A 4 -16.64 7.29 6.89
CA ILE A 4 -15.78 7.94 5.92
C ILE A 4 -16.25 9.40 5.95
N GLN A 5 -15.38 10.30 6.39
CA GLN A 5 -15.66 11.72 6.40
C GLN A 5 -16.10 12.05 4.96
N THR A 6 -17.36 12.43 4.79
CA THR A 6 -17.97 12.58 3.46
C THR A 6 -17.05 13.45 2.62
N PRO A 7 -16.48 12.95 1.52
CA PRO A 7 -15.68 13.80 0.66
C PRO A 7 -16.61 14.85 0.06
N SER A 8 -16.04 15.92 -0.51
CA SER A 8 -16.82 17.03 -1.08
C SER A 8 -17.98 16.51 -1.95
N PRO A 9 -19.11 17.24 -2.08
CA PRO A 9 -20.35 16.72 -2.67
C PRO A 9 -20.20 16.00 -4.03
N GLY A 10 -19.18 16.32 -4.82
CA GLY A 10 -18.87 15.65 -6.09
C GLY A 10 -18.23 14.25 -5.95
N VAL A 11 -17.48 13.97 -4.89
CA VAL A 11 -16.73 12.71 -4.70
C VAL A 11 -17.60 11.63 -4.04
N ALA A 12 -18.52 12.00 -3.14
CA ALA A 12 -19.49 11.08 -2.56
C ALA A 12 -20.51 10.54 -3.60
N CYS A 13 -20.65 11.25 -4.73
CA CYS A 13 -21.55 10.90 -5.82
C CYS A 13 -21.09 9.68 -6.63
N LEU A 14 -19.79 9.37 -6.67
CA LEU A 14 -19.23 8.27 -7.49
C LEU A 14 -19.45 6.90 -6.87
N VAL A 15 -19.22 6.75 -5.56
CA VAL A 15 -19.41 5.47 -4.86
C VAL A 15 -20.89 5.12 -4.71
N SER A 16 -21.78 6.13 -4.64
CA SER A 16 -23.22 5.94 -4.41
C SER A 16 -24.07 5.74 -5.68
N ARG A 17 -23.52 5.98 -6.89
CA ARG A 17 -24.29 5.89 -8.15
C ARG A 17 -23.95 4.70 -9.05
N SER A 18 -22.82 4.04 -8.84
CA SER A 18 -22.49 2.79 -9.54
C SER A 18 -22.86 1.58 -8.66
N PRO A 19 -23.65 0.61 -9.16
CA PRO A 19 -23.92 -0.63 -8.42
C PRO A 19 -22.64 -1.30 -7.90
N SER A 20 -21.57 -1.27 -8.69
CA SER A 20 -20.27 -1.84 -8.32
C SER A 20 -19.63 -1.15 -7.12
N GLY A 21 -19.75 0.18 -7.00
CA GLY A 21 -19.22 0.94 -5.85
C GLY A 21 -19.94 0.61 -4.54
N VAL A 22 -21.25 0.39 -4.62
CA VAL A 22 -22.05 -0.06 -3.47
C VAL A 22 -21.65 -1.47 -3.04
N TYR A 23 -21.45 -2.39 -3.97
CA TYR A 23 -21.02 -3.75 -3.66
C TYR A 23 -19.64 -3.80 -3.01
N LEU A 24 -18.67 -3.00 -3.50
CA LEU A 24 -17.34 -2.89 -2.90
C LEU A 24 -17.43 -2.51 -1.42
N VAL A 25 -18.17 -1.44 -1.09
CA VAL A 25 -18.31 -0.98 0.30
C VAL A 25 -18.97 -2.05 1.19
N LEU A 26 -19.99 -2.76 0.68
CA LEU A 26 -20.65 -3.82 1.43
C LEU A 26 -19.74 -5.03 1.66
N GLN A 27 -18.90 -5.37 0.68
CA GLN A 27 -17.88 -6.41 0.82
C GLN A 27 -16.90 -6.06 1.94
N GLU A 28 -16.36 -4.84 1.95
CA GLU A 28 -15.41 -4.40 3.00
C GLU A 28 -16.01 -4.43 4.41
N ILE A 29 -17.28 -4.05 4.55
CA ILE A 29 -18.00 -4.16 5.84
C ILE A 29 -18.10 -5.62 6.28
N ALA A 30 -18.41 -6.53 5.34
CA ALA A 30 -18.52 -7.96 5.62
C ALA A 30 -17.15 -8.56 5.98
N HIS A 31 -16.10 -8.22 5.22
CA HIS A 31 -14.72 -8.64 5.47
C HIS A 31 -14.28 -8.25 6.90
N PHE A 32 -14.43 -6.97 7.26
CA PHE A 32 -14.12 -6.50 8.60
C PHE A 32 -14.90 -7.24 9.69
N THR A 33 -16.21 -7.46 9.49
CA THR A 33 -17.05 -8.13 10.47
C THR A 33 -16.58 -9.56 10.74
N VAL A 34 -16.32 -10.32 9.68
CA VAL A 34 -15.82 -11.70 9.79
C VAL A 34 -14.46 -11.74 10.49
N LEU A 35 -13.52 -10.87 10.09
CA LEU A 35 -12.20 -10.81 10.71
C LEU A 35 -12.23 -10.39 12.17
N ASN A 36 -13.02 -9.38 12.52
CA ASN A 36 -13.15 -8.90 13.89
C ASN A 36 -13.68 -10.03 14.79
N ASN A 37 -14.70 -10.77 14.32
CA ASN A 37 -15.22 -11.92 15.06
C ASN A 37 -14.17 -13.03 15.21
N ALA A 38 -13.43 -13.35 14.13
CA ALA A 38 -12.37 -14.36 14.17
C ALA A 38 -11.22 -13.98 15.14
N ALA A 39 -10.95 -12.69 15.29
CA ALA A 39 -9.94 -12.17 16.24
C ALA A 39 -10.43 -12.10 17.70
N GLY A 40 -11.65 -12.57 18.01
CA GLY A 40 -12.25 -12.50 19.35
C GLY A 40 -13.02 -11.20 19.63
N GLY A 41 -13.20 -10.35 18.60
CA GLY A 41 -13.96 -9.11 18.67
C GLY A 41 -13.19 -7.94 19.28
N GLY A 42 -13.93 -6.87 19.59
CA GLY A 42 -13.40 -5.70 20.30
C GLY A 42 -12.84 -4.59 19.42
N PHE A 43 -12.50 -4.86 18.16
CA PHE A 43 -12.12 -3.80 17.23
C PHE A 43 -13.34 -2.98 16.82
N LYS A 44 -13.24 -1.66 16.94
CA LYS A 44 -14.22 -0.69 16.46
C LYS A 44 -13.60 0.16 15.34
N ASN A 45 -14.45 0.68 14.46
CA ASN A 45 -14.01 1.48 13.32
C ASN A 45 -13.23 2.72 13.79
N CYS A 46 -12.07 2.94 13.17
CA CYS A 46 -11.28 4.15 13.33
C CYS A 46 -11.81 5.28 12.43
N THR A 47 -11.30 6.49 12.66
CA THR A 47 -11.51 7.65 11.79
C THR A 47 -10.37 7.71 10.78
N TYR A 48 -10.73 7.86 9.51
CA TYR A 48 -9.78 7.91 8.40
C TYR A 48 -9.86 9.26 7.67
N LYS A 49 -8.73 9.70 7.13
CA LYS A 49 -8.61 10.91 6.31
C LYS A 49 -7.90 10.55 5.01
N PHE A 50 -8.53 10.86 3.89
CA PHE A 50 -7.99 10.61 2.57
C PHE A 50 -7.72 11.94 1.86
N PRO A 51 -6.56 12.12 1.21
CA PRO A 51 -6.21 13.35 0.49
C PRO A 51 -6.91 13.41 -0.88
N VAL A 52 -8.24 13.34 -0.88
CA VAL A 52 -9.07 13.20 -2.09
C VAL A 52 -9.84 14.49 -2.33
N THR A 53 -9.59 15.13 -3.47
CA THR A 53 -10.32 16.33 -3.91
C THR A 53 -11.07 16.13 -5.21
N THR A 54 -10.60 15.21 -6.06
CA THR A 54 -11.18 14.90 -7.36
C THR A 54 -11.61 13.42 -7.45
N PRO A 55 -12.49 13.07 -8.42
CA PRO A 55 -12.77 11.68 -8.79
C PRO A 55 -11.51 10.86 -9.09
N LYS A 56 -10.53 11.47 -9.76
CA LYS A 56 -9.27 10.82 -10.10
C LYS A 56 -8.44 10.52 -8.85
N ASP A 57 -8.42 11.45 -7.90
CA ASP A 57 -7.75 11.24 -6.60
C ASP A 57 -8.43 10.09 -5.85
N LEU A 58 -9.76 10.03 -5.87
CA LEU A 58 -10.53 8.96 -5.22
C LEU A 58 -10.15 7.61 -5.79
N LEU A 59 -10.12 7.50 -7.13
CA LEU A 59 -9.79 6.28 -7.82
C LEU A 59 -8.35 5.85 -7.54
N THR A 60 -7.40 6.79 -7.59
CA THR A 60 -5.98 6.56 -7.28
C THR A 60 -5.80 6.07 -5.84
N VAL A 61 -6.43 6.73 -4.88
CA VAL A 61 -6.36 6.34 -3.45
C VAL A 61 -7.05 5.00 -3.22
N SER A 62 -8.19 4.73 -3.88
CA SER A 62 -8.88 3.45 -3.79
C SER A 62 -8.00 2.32 -4.32
N GLN A 63 -7.37 2.52 -5.49
CA GLN A 63 -6.44 1.56 -6.07
C GLN A 63 -5.30 1.23 -5.10
N VAL A 64 -4.69 2.24 -4.47
CA VAL A 64 -3.62 2.04 -3.49
C VAL A 64 -4.10 1.26 -2.27
N ILE A 65 -5.23 1.65 -1.67
CA ILE A 65 -5.75 1.00 -0.46
C ILE A 65 -6.14 -0.45 -0.73
N THR A 66 -6.81 -0.72 -1.84
CA THR A 66 -7.18 -2.10 -2.23
C THR A 66 -5.92 -2.93 -2.49
N THR A 67 -4.90 -2.38 -3.15
CA THR A 67 -3.61 -3.09 -3.34
C THR A 67 -2.94 -3.39 -2.00
N VAL A 68 -2.92 -2.44 -1.05
CA VAL A 68 -2.35 -2.66 0.30
C VAL A 68 -3.14 -3.70 1.08
N GLY A 69 -4.48 -3.65 1.02
CA GLY A 69 -5.38 -4.59 1.70
C GLY A 69 -5.21 -6.02 1.19
N GLU A 70 -5.19 -6.19 -0.13
CA GLU A 70 -4.90 -7.46 -0.80
C GLU A 70 -3.54 -8.02 -0.35
N ALA A 71 -2.48 -7.21 -0.43
CA ALA A 71 -1.14 -7.62 -0.07
C ALA A 71 -1.00 -8.00 1.41
N ALA A 72 -1.71 -7.29 2.30
CA ALA A 72 -1.80 -7.62 3.72
C ALA A 72 -2.47 -8.98 3.95
N PHE A 73 -3.56 -9.27 3.23
CA PHE A 73 -4.25 -10.54 3.31
C PHE A 73 -3.40 -11.69 2.80
N ILE A 74 -2.69 -11.51 1.67
CA ILE A 74 -1.76 -12.50 1.14
C ILE A 74 -0.68 -12.80 2.17
N GLY A 75 -0.04 -11.79 2.76
CA GLY A 75 0.99 -11.97 3.78
C GLY A 75 0.48 -12.59 5.08
N ALA A 76 -0.77 -12.32 5.46
CA ALA A 76 -1.40 -12.92 6.63
C ALA A 76 -1.93 -14.35 6.38
N SER A 77 -2.11 -14.77 5.12
CA SER A 77 -2.77 -16.03 4.76
C SER A 77 -2.11 -17.26 5.40
N GLY A 78 -0.78 -17.25 5.53
CA GLY A 78 -0.01 -18.31 6.18
C GLY A 78 -0.27 -18.46 7.69
N ASN A 79 -0.82 -17.43 8.33
CA ASN A 79 -1.14 -17.44 9.76
C ASN A 79 -2.56 -17.95 10.06
N LEU A 80 -3.39 -18.17 9.03
CA LEU A 80 -4.73 -18.71 9.18
C LEU A 80 -4.66 -20.24 9.40
N THR A 81 -4.74 -20.68 10.65
CA THR A 81 -4.63 -22.10 11.00
C THR A 81 -5.96 -22.84 10.95
N ASP A 82 -7.07 -22.18 11.26
CA ASP A 82 -8.41 -22.76 11.23
C ASP A 82 -8.93 -22.95 9.78
N PRO A 83 -9.49 -24.12 9.41
CA PRO A 83 -9.98 -24.35 8.05
C PRO A 83 -11.09 -23.39 7.60
N ALA A 84 -12.02 -23.02 8.48
CA ALA A 84 -13.09 -22.09 8.14
C ALA A 84 -12.54 -20.67 7.95
N ALA A 85 -11.58 -20.27 8.79
CA ALA A 85 -10.84 -19.02 8.62
C ALA A 85 -10.07 -18.97 7.29
N ARG A 86 -9.41 -20.08 6.90
CA ARG A 86 -8.75 -20.19 5.58
C ARG A 86 -9.72 -20.07 4.43
N GLN A 87 -10.89 -20.70 4.50
CA GLN A 87 -11.91 -20.61 3.46
C GLN A 87 -12.48 -19.17 3.36
N ALA A 88 -12.76 -18.54 4.49
CA ALA A 88 -13.19 -17.15 4.53
C ALA A 88 -12.11 -16.20 3.97
N GLY A 89 -10.85 -16.39 4.39
CA GLY A 89 -9.71 -15.63 3.89
C GLY A 89 -9.51 -15.78 2.37
N ALA A 90 -9.63 -16.99 1.83
CA ALA A 90 -9.57 -17.23 0.40
C ALA A 90 -10.71 -16.52 -0.37
N SER A 91 -11.91 -16.48 0.21
CA SER A 91 -13.03 -15.74 -0.38
C SER A 91 -12.80 -14.23 -0.35
N ILE A 92 -12.21 -13.69 0.73
CA ILE A 92 -11.87 -12.27 0.83
C ILE A 92 -10.83 -11.93 -0.23
N LEU A 93 -9.73 -12.69 -0.30
CA LEU A 93 -8.67 -12.46 -1.27
C LEU A 93 -9.19 -12.46 -2.72
N SER A 94 -10.12 -13.38 -3.06
CA SER A 94 -10.76 -13.39 -4.38
C SER A 94 -11.61 -12.14 -4.67
N ASN A 95 -12.23 -11.54 -3.65
CA ASN A 95 -12.95 -10.27 -3.81
C ASN A 95 -11.97 -9.12 -4.01
N GLU A 96 -10.95 -9.00 -3.15
CA GLU A 96 -9.93 -7.96 -3.21
C GLU A 96 -9.23 -7.93 -4.58
N ALA A 97 -8.82 -9.09 -5.11
CA ALA A 97 -8.19 -9.19 -6.43
C ALA A 97 -9.08 -8.69 -7.57
N ARG A 98 -10.40 -8.97 -7.51
CA ARG A 98 -11.37 -8.45 -8.50
C ARG A 98 -11.60 -6.95 -8.35
N GLN A 99 -11.67 -6.44 -7.12
CA GLN A 99 -11.77 -5.01 -6.87
C GLN A 99 -10.53 -4.29 -7.40
N ASN A 100 -9.33 -4.82 -7.11
CA ASN A 100 -8.06 -4.30 -7.60
C ASN A 100 -8.06 -4.24 -9.13
N SER A 101 -8.33 -5.37 -9.80
CA SER A 101 -8.37 -5.45 -11.26
C SER A 101 -9.36 -4.44 -11.87
N LYS A 102 -10.53 -4.24 -11.22
CA LYS A 102 -11.52 -3.27 -11.68
C LYS A 102 -11.07 -1.82 -11.49
N LEU A 103 -10.48 -1.49 -10.34
CA LEU A 103 -9.98 -0.14 -10.07
C LEU A 103 -8.82 0.24 -11.00
N ARG A 104 -7.99 -0.74 -11.40
CA ARG A 104 -6.94 -0.58 -12.42
C ARG A 104 -7.53 -0.23 -13.78
N GLU A 105 -8.52 -1.00 -14.23
CA GLU A 105 -9.20 -0.75 -15.51
C GLU A 105 -9.83 0.65 -15.54
N GLU A 106 -10.55 1.04 -14.47
CA GLU A 106 -11.14 2.37 -14.37
C GLU A 106 -10.08 3.49 -14.33
N SER A 107 -8.86 3.16 -13.89
CA SER A 107 -7.71 4.08 -13.86
C SER A 107 -6.98 4.17 -15.20
N GLY A 108 -7.45 3.44 -16.23
CA GLY A 108 -6.81 3.36 -17.54
C GLY A 108 -5.55 2.48 -17.56
N LEU A 109 -5.39 1.61 -16.56
CA LEU A 109 -4.28 0.67 -16.45
C LEU A 109 -4.68 -0.71 -16.99
N ASP A 110 -3.69 -1.55 -17.26
CA ASP A 110 -3.95 -2.95 -17.57
C ASP A 110 -4.70 -3.64 -16.44
N PHE A 111 -5.79 -4.33 -16.81
CA PHE A 111 -6.62 -5.12 -15.90
C PHE A 111 -5.82 -6.20 -15.18
N PHE A 112 -4.89 -6.86 -15.90
CA PHE A 112 -4.01 -7.89 -15.33
C PHE A 112 -2.71 -7.29 -14.81
N ASN A 113 -2.23 -7.82 -13.68
CA ASN A 113 -0.89 -7.56 -13.20
C ASN A 113 0.14 -8.20 -14.16
N ALA A 114 1.26 -7.52 -14.40
CA ALA A 114 2.36 -8.01 -15.24
C ALA A 114 3.22 -9.06 -14.51
N VAL A 115 3.06 -9.17 -13.19
CA VAL A 115 3.70 -10.17 -12.34
C VAL A 115 2.89 -11.45 -12.28
N ASN A 116 3.53 -12.59 -12.00
CA ASN A 116 2.86 -13.89 -11.98
C ASN A 116 2.12 -14.15 -10.67
N PHE A 117 2.56 -13.50 -9.59
CA PHE A 117 1.95 -13.59 -8.27
C PHE A 117 1.74 -12.19 -7.69
N ASP A 118 0.73 -12.04 -6.85
CA ASP A 118 0.50 -10.79 -6.13
C ASP A 118 1.45 -10.67 -4.93
N THR A 119 1.86 -9.45 -4.63
CA THR A 119 2.87 -9.17 -3.60
C THR A 119 2.31 -9.41 -2.20
N ALA A 120 3.02 -10.18 -1.38
CA ALA A 120 2.73 -10.32 0.04
C ALA A 120 3.41 -9.22 0.87
N LEU A 121 2.67 -8.58 1.78
CA LEU A 121 3.23 -7.65 2.77
C LEU A 121 3.17 -8.23 4.19
N THR A 122 4.17 -7.92 5.01
CA THR A 122 4.08 -8.18 6.45
C THR A 122 3.00 -7.29 7.09
N ALA A 123 2.55 -7.65 8.28
CA ALA A 123 1.58 -6.84 9.01
C ALA A 123 2.12 -5.43 9.33
N SER A 124 3.41 -5.29 9.65
CA SER A 124 4.07 -3.99 9.87
C SER A 124 4.12 -3.17 8.59
N GLN A 125 4.45 -3.77 7.45
CA GLN A 125 4.50 -3.08 6.16
C GLN A 125 3.13 -2.58 5.73
N ALA A 126 2.12 -3.46 5.78
CA ALA A 126 0.74 -3.10 5.46
C ALA A 126 0.21 -2.00 6.41
N TYR A 127 0.44 -2.14 7.72
CA TYR A 127 0.05 -1.15 8.71
C TYR A 127 0.73 0.20 8.46
N SER A 128 2.02 0.20 8.12
CA SER A 128 2.78 1.43 7.84
C SER A 128 2.31 2.13 6.57
N LEU A 129 1.94 1.39 5.53
CA LEU A 129 1.38 1.95 4.30
C LEU A 129 -0.04 2.50 4.50
N ALA A 130 -0.83 1.90 5.40
CA ALA A 130 -2.18 2.37 5.73
C ALA A 130 -2.18 3.53 6.76
N HIS A 131 -1.16 3.60 7.63
CA HIS A 131 -1.08 4.55 8.74
C HIS A 131 -1.28 6.03 8.33
N PRO A 132 -0.77 6.54 7.19
CA PRO A 132 -1.00 7.92 6.77
C PRO A 132 -2.49 8.28 6.58
N PHE A 133 -3.35 7.29 6.33
CA PHE A 133 -4.79 7.49 6.20
C PHE A 133 -5.54 7.39 7.53
N LEU A 134 -4.87 6.91 8.59
CA LEU A 134 -5.46 6.72 9.91
C LEU A 134 -5.36 8.01 10.74
N SER A 135 -6.51 8.59 11.11
CA SER A 135 -6.54 9.80 11.95
C SER A 135 -6.61 9.48 13.44
N SER A 136 -7.47 8.55 13.85
CA SER A 136 -7.61 8.14 15.26
C SER A 136 -8.44 6.86 15.40
N CYS A 137 -8.17 6.06 16.42
CA CYS A 137 -9.00 4.89 16.79
C CYS A 137 -9.57 5.05 18.20
N PRO A 138 -10.73 4.42 18.51
CA PRO A 138 -11.22 4.34 19.88
C PRO A 138 -10.16 3.71 20.81
N SER A 139 -9.92 4.30 21.97
CA SER A 139 -8.97 3.79 22.97
C SER A 139 -9.36 2.42 23.54
N THR A 140 -10.62 1.99 23.31
CA THR A 140 -11.11 0.66 23.68
C THR A 140 -10.72 -0.43 22.68
N ASN A 141 -10.14 -0.08 21.53
CA ASN A 141 -9.70 -1.09 20.56
C ASN A 141 -8.55 -1.91 21.16
N PRO A 142 -8.47 -3.22 20.84
CA PRO A 142 -7.30 -4.01 21.17
C PRO A 142 -6.01 -3.36 20.65
N ALA A 143 -4.94 -3.48 21.42
CA ALA A 143 -3.64 -2.92 21.04
C ALA A 143 -3.11 -3.63 19.79
N ILE A 144 -2.60 -2.84 18.84
CA ILE A 144 -1.94 -3.32 17.63
C ILE A 144 -0.43 -3.26 17.88
N ASN A 145 0.24 -4.41 17.86
CA ASN A 145 1.68 -4.51 18.10
C ASN A 145 2.45 -4.70 16.78
N PHE A 146 2.24 -3.77 15.85
CA PHE A 146 2.96 -3.72 14.57
C PHE A 146 3.95 -2.57 14.59
N THR A 147 5.13 -2.80 13.98
CA THR A 147 6.14 -1.77 13.88
C THR A 147 5.70 -0.73 12.85
N LEU A 148 5.75 0.56 13.22
CA LEU A 148 5.61 1.64 12.26
C LEU A 148 6.94 1.87 11.55
N ILE A 149 6.94 1.53 10.28
CA ILE A 149 8.03 1.75 9.36
C ILE A 149 7.94 3.19 8.84
N PRO A 150 9.05 3.95 8.90
CA PRO A 150 9.11 5.29 8.34
C PRO A 150 8.65 5.38 6.88
N PRO A 151 7.89 6.43 6.51
CA PRO A 151 7.38 6.57 5.16
C PRO A 151 8.48 6.97 4.17
N LEU A 152 8.38 6.39 2.97
CA LEU A 152 9.14 6.76 1.79
C LEU A 152 8.17 7.34 0.75
N SER A 153 8.46 8.52 0.23
CA SER A 153 7.68 9.09 -0.87
C SER A 153 8.35 8.77 -2.20
N ALA A 154 7.56 8.40 -3.20
CA ALA A 154 8.01 8.10 -4.54
C ALA A 154 7.15 8.83 -5.57
N ALA A 155 7.81 9.51 -6.51
CA ALA A 155 7.16 10.23 -7.59
C ALA A 155 7.98 10.15 -8.87
N PHE A 156 7.32 9.97 -10.01
CA PHE A 156 7.99 10.10 -11.30
C PHE A 156 8.50 11.53 -11.50
N THR A 157 9.72 11.65 -12.01
CA THR A 157 10.38 12.94 -12.25
C THR A 157 9.75 13.72 -13.41
N SER A 158 9.15 13.00 -14.35
CA SER A 158 8.58 13.55 -15.58
C SER A 158 7.62 12.54 -16.22
N GLY A 159 6.91 12.98 -17.26
CA GLY A 159 5.95 12.17 -17.99
C GLY A 159 4.54 12.27 -17.41
N SER A 160 3.61 11.58 -18.06
CA SER A 160 2.25 11.38 -17.59
C SER A 160 1.94 9.89 -17.63
N PRO A 161 1.13 9.36 -16.70
CA PRO A 161 0.66 7.98 -16.77
C PRO A 161 0.06 7.65 -18.16
N PRO A 162 0.33 6.48 -18.76
CA PRO A 162 1.09 5.36 -18.18
C PRO A 162 2.61 5.53 -18.14
N HIS A 163 3.22 5.06 -17.05
CA HIS A 163 4.67 5.15 -16.81
C HIS A 163 5.32 3.83 -17.16
N LYS A 164 6.39 3.87 -17.96
CA LYS A 164 7.04 2.68 -18.51
C LYS A 164 8.35 2.37 -17.81
N ALA A 165 8.75 1.11 -17.88
CA ALA A 165 10.06 0.67 -17.39
C ALA A 165 11.18 1.59 -17.88
N GLY A 166 12.09 1.94 -16.97
CA GLY A 166 13.17 2.90 -17.20
C GLY A 166 12.84 4.35 -16.85
N ASP A 167 11.56 4.72 -16.70
CA ASP A 167 11.16 6.04 -16.22
C ASP A 167 11.76 6.31 -14.84
N GLU A 168 12.26 7.53 -14.62
CA GLU A 168 13.00 7.89 -13.42
C GLU A 168 12.04 8.32 -12.30
N ILE A 169 12.22 7.72 -11.13
CA ILE A 169 11.45 7.96 -9.91
C ILE A 169 12.35 8.69 -8.92
N THR A 170 11.90 9.84 -8.43
CA THR A 170 12.46 10.49 -7.25
C THR A 170 11.91 9.81 -6.00
N LEU A 171 12.82 9.43 -5.11
CA LEU A 171 12.52 9.00 -3.76
C LEU A 171 12.92 10.09 -2.76
N THR A 172 12.03 10.41 -1.82
CA THR A 172 12.31 11.33 -0.72
C THR A 172 11.91 10.73 0.62
N TRP A 173 12.69 11.00 1.65
CA TRP A 173 12.46 10.51 3.00
C TRP A 173 13.01 11.47 4.06
N ASP A 174 12.48 11.38 5.28
CA ASP A 174 12.99 12.12 6.43
C ASP A 174 14.21 11.40 7.03
N ALA A 175 15.40 11.97 6.83
CA ALA A 175 16.66 11.40 7.29
C ALA A 175 16.79 11.45 8.83
N SER A 176 15.96 12.22 9.53
CA SER A 176 15.89 12.22 10.99
C SER A 176 15.11 11.02 11.54
N GLN A 177 14.18 10.46 10.76
CA GLN A 177 13.40 9.28 11.14
C GLN A 177 14.13 7.98 10.85
N PHE A 178 14.89 7.92 9.74
CA PHE A 178 15.75 6.78 9.43
C PHE A 178 16.89 7.17 8.50
N TYR A 179 18.06 6.62 8.79
CA TYR A 179 19.26 6.84 8.00
C TYR A 179 19.61 5.58 7.21
N LEU A 180 19.52 5.66 5.89
CA LEU A 180 19.77 4.52 5.01
C LEU A 180 21.27 4.17 4.87
N GLY A 181 22.20 4.90 5.51
CA GLY A 181 23.63 4.59 5.39
C GLY A 181 24.17 4.90 4.00
N ASN A 182 25.37 4.39 3.68
CA ASN A 182 25.98 4.56 2.35
C ASN A 182 25.65 3.45 1.35
N ASN A 183 25.26 2.27 1.84
CA ASN A 183 24.90 1.11 1.03
C ASN A 183 23.38 0.96 1.07
N VAL A 184 22.69 1.71 0.22
CA VAL A 184 21.22 1.69 0.13
C VAL A 184 20.79 0.83 -1.05
N HIS A 185 19.88 -0.09 -0.78
CA HIS A 185 19.18 -0.88 -1.79
C HIS A 185 17.73 -0.43 -1.85
N VAL A 186 17.24 -0.14 -3.05
CA VAL A 186 15.81 0.02 -3.31
C VAL A 186 15.31 -1.31 -3.83
N GLN A 187 14.21 -1.80 -3.27
CA GLN A 187 13.56 -3.01 -3.71
C GLN A 187 12.13 -2.67 -4.10
N PHE A 188 11.75 -3.01 -5.32
CA PHE A 188 10.35 -3.04 -5.71
C PHE A 188 9.78 -4.39 -5.31
N LEU A 189 8.73 -4.38 -4.49
CA LEU A 189 8.03 -5.60 -4.11
C LEU A 189 6.98 -5.89 -5.18
N SER A 190 7.29 -6.84 -6.04
CA SER A 190 6.49 -7.19 -7.20
C SER A 190 6.68 -8.68 -7.45
N ASP A 191 5.59 -9.45 -7.46
CA ASP A 191 5.69 -10.92 -7.46
C ASP A 191 6.11 -11.48 -6.08
N ILE A 192 6.40 -12.78 -5.99
CA ILE A 192 6.99 -13.45 -4.81
C ILE A 192 8.45 -13.03 -4.56
N TYR A 193 9.05 -12.27 -5.48
CA TYR A 193 10.41 -11.77 -5.41
C TYR A 193 10.44 -10.25 -5.28
N SER A 194 11.59 -9.72 -4.91
CA SER A 194 11.85 -8.29 -4.99
C SER A 194 12.79 -7.99 -6.13
N ILE A 195 12.58 -6.86 -6.80
CA ILE A 195 13.47 -6.38 -7.87
C ILE A 195 14.39 -5.32 -7.27
N PRO A 196 15.71 -5.60 -7.12
CA PRO A 196 16.65 -4.61 -6.63
C PRO A 196 16.95 -3.56 -7.69
N MET A 197 16.90 -2.30 -7.29
CA MET A 197 17.29 -1.15 -8.10
C MET A 197 18.31 -0.30 -7.37
N ALA A 198 19.24 0.29 -8.13
CA ALA A 198 20.20 1.24 -7.60
C ALA A 198 19.48 2.54 -7.19
N LEU A 199 19.99 3.18 -6.13
CA LEU A 199 19.59 4.52 -5.71
C LEU A 199 20.71 5.53 -5.98
N ASN A 200 20.49 6.42 -6.94
CA ASN A 200 21.36 7.54 -7.21
C ASN A 200 21.03 8.68 -6.25
N ARG A 201 21.74 8.75 -5.12
CA ARG A 201 21.46 9.76 -4.09
C ARG A 201 21.96 11.13 -4.52
N THR A 202 21.11 12.14 -4.36
CA THR A 202 21.41 13.55 -4.67
C THR A 202 21.47 14.42 -3.43
N ASP A 203 20.82 14.00 -2.33
CA ASP A 203 20.89 14.66 -1.03
C ASP A 203 20.86 13.60 0.08
N ILE A 204 21.98 13.42 0.80
CA ILE A 204 22.21 12.29 1.70
C ILE A 204 22.03 12.66 3.18
N SER A 205 22.21 13.94 3.51
CA SER A 205 22.22 14.45 4.89
C SER A 205 20.93 15.15 5.29
N GLY A 206 19.88 15.05 4.48
CA GLY A 206 18.59 15.68 4.76
C GLY A 206 18.45 17.11 4.21
N GLY A 207 19.38 17.59 3.38
CA GLY A 207 19.34 18.95 2.87
C GLY A 207 19.13 20.01 3.97
N THR A 208 18.48 21.12 3.62
CA THR A 208 18.17 22.20 4.57
C THR A 208 17.02 21.88 5.52
N ASN A 209 16.22 20.83 5.25
CA ASN A 209 14.94 20.55 5.92
C ASN A 209 14.87 19.18 6.61
N GLY A 210 15.97 18.44 6.72
CA GLY A 210 16.00 17.05 7.20
C GLY A 210 15.56 15.99 6.16
N MET A 211 15.08 16.40 4.99
CA MET A 211 14.63 15.54 3.90
C MET A 211 15.77 15.12 2.97
N ALA A 212 16.06 13.82 2.89
CA ALA A 212 17.00 13.26 1.95
C ALA A 212 16.30 12.85 0.64
N LYS A 213 17.09 12.74 -0.44
CA LYS A 213 16.59 12.50 -1.79
C LYS A 213 17.56 11.66 -2.62
N GLY A 214 16.98 10.79 -3.46
CA GLY A 214 17.69 10.13 -4.55
C GLY A 214 16.76 9.79 -5.70
N THR A 215 17.33 9.28 -6.79
CA THR A 215 16.57 8.79 -7.94
C THR A 215 16.84 7.32 -8.19
N THR A 216 15.82 6.61 -8.65
CA THR A 216 15.89 5.23 -9.12
C THR A 216 15.12 5.13 -10.43
N ARG A 217 15.11 3.96 -11.06
CA ARG A 217 14.32 3.71 -12.28
C ARG A 217 13.27 2.66 -12.00
N LEU A 218 12.12 2.80 -12.63
CA LEU A 218 11.11 1.76 -12.63
C LEU A 218 11.68 0.50 -13.34
N PRO A 219 11.75 -0.68 -12.69
CA PRO A 219 12.23 -1.89 -13.34
C PRO A 219 11.25 -2.40 -14.41
N GLN A 220 11.71 -3.35 -15.22
CA GLN A 220 10.83 -4.09 -16.14
C GLN A 220 9.88 -5.00 -15.35
N GLY A 221 8.71 -5.30 -15.93
CA GLY A 221 7.76 -6.28 -15.38
C GLY A 221 6.84 -5.77 -14.27
N ILE A 222 6.82 -4.46 -14.00
CA ILE A 222 5.89 -3.85 -13.04
C ILE A 222 4.83 -3.03 -13.78
N ASN A 223 3.56 -3.25 -13.45
CA ASN A 223 2.44 -2.39 -13.85
C ASN A 223 1.47 -2.16 -12.65
N GLY A 224 0.80 -1.00 -12.60
CA GLY A 224 -0.06 -0.59 -11.48
C GLY A 224 0.67 -0.23 -10.19
N THR A 225 0.07 -0.46 -9.02
CA THR A 225 0.67 -0.07 -7.74
C THR A 225 1.84 -0.98 -7.39
N ALA A 226 3.03 -0.42 -7.25
CA ALA A 226 4.22 -1.11 -6.77
C ALA A 226 4.62 -0.60 -5.39
N PHE A 227 4.91 -1.51 -4.46
CA PHE A 227 5.48 -1.13 -3.17
C PHE A 227 6.99 -0.96 -3.31
N ILE A 228 7.51 0.10 -2.72
CA ILE A 228 8.93 0.43 -2.75
C ILE A 228 9.45 0.36 -1.33
N VAL A 229 10.51 -0.39 -1.18
CA VAL A 229 11.27 -0.51 0.05
C VAL A 229 12.64 0.11 -0.16
N ALA A 230 13.08 0.93 0.79
CA ALA A 230 14.45 1.38 0.87
C ALA A 230 15.08 0.82 2.14
N THR A 231 16.22 0.13 2.01
CA THR A 231 16.91 -0.51 3.15
C THR A 231 18.41 -0.54 2.93
N ASN A 232 19.18 -0.66 4.01
CA ASN A 232 20.60 -0.99 3.96
C ASN A 232 20.88 -2.49 4.17
N PHE A 233 19.84 -3.33 4.18
CA PHE A 233 19.95 -4.77 4.23
C PHE A 233 20.44 -5.34 2.89
N ASP A 234 21.47 -6.18 2.95
CA ASP A 234 22.20 -6.75 1.81
C ASP A 234 21.55 -8.01 1.19
N GLY A 235 20.28 -8.28 1.54
CA GLY A 235 19.38 -9.08 0.70
C GLY A 235 19.55 -10.60 0.74
N LYS A 236 19.99 -11.20 1.85
CA LYS A 236 20.09 -12.67 1.97
C LYS A 236 18.88 -13.36 2.60
N GLY A 237 17.70 -12.73 2.61
CA GLY A 237 16.48 -13.31 3.20
C GLY A 237 15.25 -12.42 3.02
N PRO A 238 14.09 -12.80 3.61
CA PRO A 238 12.91 -11.95 3.66
C PRO A 238 13.28 -10.57 4.19
N ILE A 239 12.74 -9.53 3.55
CA ILE A 239 13.06 -8.15 3.87
C ILE A 239 12.67 -7.87 5.34
N PRO A 240 13.63 -7.54 6.23
CA PRO A 240 13.33 -7.38 7.65
C PRO A 240 12.59 -6.07 7.93
N ASP A 241 11.55 -6.13 8.78
CA ASP A 241 10.84 -4.97 9.33
C ASP A 241 11.63 -4.29 10.46
N ALA A 242 12.91 -3.98 10.21
CA ALA A 242 13.87 -3.58 11.24
C ALA A 242 14.58 -2.25 10.91
N ASN A 243 15.52 -1.84 11.76
CA ASN A 243 16.18 -0.52 11.70
C ASN A 243 16.78 -0.21 10.32
N ASN A 244 16.67 1.05 9.87
CA ASN A 244 17.10 1.57 8.57
C ASN A 244 16.26 1.04 7.38
N PHE A 245 14.94 1.10 7.56
CA PHE A 245 13.94 0.61 6.64
C PHE A 245 12.91 1.70 6.38
N GLY A 246 12.62 2.00 5.12
CA GLY A 246 11.56 2.90 4.72
C GLY A 246 10.66 2.23 3.69
N ILE A 247 9.35 2.50 3.77
CA ILE A 247 8.37 1.91 2.85
C ILE A 247 7.46 2.96 2.23
N GLY A 248 7.16 2.77 0.95
CA GLY A 248 6.28 3.61 0.17
C GLY A 248 5.64 2.83 -0.95
N TYR A 249 4.98 3.54 -1.84
CA TYR A 249 4.41 2.98 -3.05
C TYR A 249 4.53 3.99 -4.19
N VAL A 250 4.44 3.49 -5.41
CA VAL A 250 4.25 4.30 -6.61
C VAL A 250 3.17 3.66 -7.48
N VAL A 251 2.29 4.49 -8.05
CA VAL A 251 1.33 4.02 -9.04
C VAL A 251 2.01 4.07 -10.40
N VAL A 252 2.48 2.90 -10.84
CA VAL A 252 2.91 2.63 -12.19
C VAL A 252 1.66 2.46 -13.03
N ALA A 253 1.71 2.79 -14.29
CA ALA A 253 0.52 2.77 -15.12
C ALA A 253 0.79 2.03 -16.42
#